data_AF-A0A830C4X1-F1
#
_entry.id   AF-A0A830C4X1-F1
#
_cell.length_a   1.000
_cell.length_b   1.000
_cell.length_c   1.000
_cell.angle_alpha   90.00
_cell.angle_beta   90.00
_cell.angle_gamma   90.00
#
_symmetry.space_group_name_H-M   'P 1'
#
loop_
_entity.id
_entity.type
_entity.pdbx_description
1 polymer ?
#
loop_
_entity_poly.entity_id
_entity_poly.type
_entity_poly.pdbx_seq_one_letter_code
_entity_poly.pdbx_strand_id
1 'polypeptide(L)'
;MDDPVLINFDGTRKHAKEMVLASLSFLSKFAIQVCLDFDAGSNGETIFDSELILRKEPFIGCLSTMEAVARCLRVLEPNDIDIESGIIEVLRYMVSFQACFLNPSKPSRGLSKLMKKNYPANQ
;
A
#
# COMPACT_ATOMS: atom_id res chain seq x y z
N MET A 1 -29.11 12.82 0.25
CA MET A 1 -28.01 12.26 -0.54
C MET A 1 -27.74 10.91 0.05
N ASP A 2 -27.61 9.87 -0.78
CA ASP A 2 -27.21 8.56 -0.29
C ASP A 2 -25.73 8.61 0.13
N ASP A 3 -25.39 7.92 1.21
CA ASP A 3 -24.01 7.89 1.71
C ASP A 3 -23.09 7.19 0.68
N PRO A 4 -21.92 7.76 0.38
CA PRO A 4 -21.01 7.17 -0.59
C PRO A 4 -20.47 5.81 -0.11
N VAL A 5 -20.44 4.82 -1.01
CA VAL A 5 -19.90 3.49 -0.72
C VAL A 5 -18.54 3.32 -1.37
N LEU A 6 -17.50 3.12 -0.56
CA LEU A 6 -16.17 2.76 -1.02
C LEU A 6 -16.04 1.24 -1.19
N ILE A 7 -15.69 0.79 -2.40
CA ILE A 7 -15.39 -0.62 -2.69
C ILE A 7 -13.87 -0.76 -2.86
N ASN A 8 -13.24 -1.51 -1.97
CA ASN A 8 -11.82 -1.78 -2.02
C ASN A 8 -11.53 -3.27 -2.30
N PHE A 9 -10.60 -3.54 -3.22
CA PHE A 9 -10.16 -4.89 -3.57
C PHE A 9 -8.77 -5.15 -2.99
N ASP A 10 -8.72 -5.79 -1.83
CA ASP A 10 -7.46 -6.15 -1.17
C ASP A 10 -7.00 -7.56 -1.57
N GLY A 11 -5.71 -7.69 -1.91
CA GLY A 11 -5.13 -8.96 -2.33
C GLY A 11 -3.79 -8.80 -3.02
N THR A 12 -3.25 -9.90 -3.56
CA THR A 12 -2.08 -9.80 -4.44
C THR A 12 -2.43 -8.97 -5.67
N ARG A 13 -1.45 -8.32 -6.31
CA ARG A 13 -1.68 -7.58 -7.57
C ARG A 13 -2.43 -8.39 -8.62
N LYS A 14 -2.19 -9.71 -8.68
CA LYS A 14 -2.90 -10.62 -9.58
C LYS A 14 -4.36 -10.79 -9.15
N HIS A 15 -4.61 -11.14 -7.90
CA HIS A 15 -5.96 -11.37 -7.39
C HIS A 15 -6.82 -10.10 -7.44
N ALA A 16 -6.28 -8.95 -7.02
CA ALA A 16 -7.01 -7.69 -7.07
C ALA A 16 -7.43 -7.34 -8.52
N LYS A 17 -6.54 -7.55 -9.50
CA LYS A 17 -6.88 -7.37 -10.93
C LYS A 17 -7.99 -8.33 -11.38
N GLU A 18 -7.91 -9.60 -11.01
CA GLU A 18 -8.93 -10.61 -11.35
C GLU A 18 -10.29 -10.26 -10.74
N MET A 19 -10.32 -9.82 -9.48
CA MET A 19 -11.54 -9.39 -8.78
C MET A 19 -12.18 -8.17 -9.45
N VAL A 20 -11.37 -7.17 -9.82
CA VAL A 20 -11.85 -5.99 -10.56
C VAL A 20 -12.44 -6.42 -11.90
N LEU A 21 -11.71 -7.21 -12.70
CA LEU A 21 -12.17 -7.65 -14.01
C LEU A 21 -13.46 -8.47 -13.93
N ALA A 22 -13.58 -9.36 -12.96
CA ALA A 22 -14.77 -10.18 -12.74
C ALA A 22 -15.99 -9.34 -12.31
N SER A 23 -15.76 -8.25 -11.57
CA SER A 23 -16.81 -7.39 -11.04
C SER A 23 -17.17 -6.23 -11.97
N LEU A 24 -16.33 -5.91 -12.96
CA LEU A 24 -16.41 -4.68 -13.75
C LEU A 24 -17.73 -4.52 -14.49
N SER A 25 -18.28 -5.60 -15.07
CA SER A 25 -19.56 -5.56 -15.81
C SER A 25 -20.76 -5.21 -14.93
N PHE A 26 -20.66 -5.48 -13.63
CA PHE A 26 -21.69 -5.13 -12.65
C PHE A 26 -21.42 -3.75 -12.04
N LEU A 27 -20.20 -3.49 -11.58
CA LEU A 27 -19.82 -2.26 -10.88
C LEU A 27 -19.86 -1.03 -11.79
N SER A 28 -19.52 -1.15 -13.08
CA SER A 28 -19.52 -0.01 -14.01
C SER A 28 -20.89 0.66 -14.19
N LYS A 29 -21.97 0.01 -13.74
CA LYS A 29 -23.33 0.54 -13.78
C LYS A 29 -23.58 1.62 -12.72
N PHE A 30 -22.81 1.64 -11.64
CA PHE A 30 -23.07 2.53 -10.49
C PHE A 30 -21.83 3.00 -9.72
N ALA A 31 -20.63 2.48 -10.04
CA ALA A 31 -19.39 2.81 -9.37
C ALA A 31 -18.36 3.40 -10.34
N ILE A 32 -17.56 4.34 -9.85
CA ILE A 32 -16.43 4.93 -10.57
C ILE A 32 -15.16 4.22 -10.11
N GLN A 33 -14.40 3.68 -11.05
CA GLN A 33 -13.10 3.09 -10.74
C GLN A 33 -12.08 4.20 -10.51
N VAL A 34 -11.45 4.20 -9.33
CA VAL A 34 -10.34 5.10 -8.97
C VAL A 34 -9.06 4.29 -8.86
N CYS A 35 -7.98 4.77 -9.45
CA CYS A 35 -6.63 4.22 -9.27
C CYS A 35 -5.76 5.30 -8.64
N LEU A 36 -5.06 4.95 -7.56
CA LEU A 36 -4.03 5.80 -7.00
C LEU A 36 -2.74 5.60 -7.82
N ASP A 37 -2.09 6.70 -8.17
CA ASP A 37 -0.88 6.67 -8.99
C ASP A 37 0.29 6.07 -8.22
N PHE A 38 1.12 5.29 -8.93
CA PHE A 38 2.39 4.79 -8.43
C PHE A 38 3.41 4.73 -9.58
N ASP A 39 4.69 4.91 -9.27
CA ASP A 39 5.76 4.88 -10.26
C ASP A 39 6.43 3.50 -10.32
N ALA A 40 6.07 2.71 -11.34
CA ALA A 40 6.63 1.39 -11.57
C ALA A 40 8.11 1.40 -12.03
N GLY A 41 8.65 2.56 -12.43
CA GLY A 41 10.03 2.73 -12.90
C GLY A 41 11.04 2.91 -11.77
N SER A 42 10.58 3.20 -10.56
CA SER A 42 11.41 3.43 -9.38
C SER A 42 11.07 2.44 -8.26
N ASN A 43 12.09 1.96 -7.57
CA ASN A 43 11.88 1.07 -6.42
C ASN A 43 11.27 1.87 -5.27
N GLY A 44 10.27 1.30 -4.60
CA GLY A 44 9.68 1.89 -3.41
C GLY A 44 10.67 2.04 -2.26
N GLU A 45 10.33 2.93 -1.33
CA GLU A 45 11.14 3.21 -0.16
C GLU A 45 11.33 1.94 0.69
N THR A 46 12.48 1.82 1.34
CA THR A 46 12.73 0.68 2.21
C THR A 46 12.16 0.96 3.60
N ILE A 47 11.93 -0.11 4.35
CA ILE A 47 11.48 -0.04 5.75
C ILE A 47 12.45 0.69 6.70
N PHE A 48 13.61 1.12 6.20
CA PHE A 48 14.60 1.88 6.95
C PHE A 48 14.72 3.32 6.45
N ASP A 49 14.15 3.62 5.29
CA ASP A 49 14.21 4.92 4.63
C ASP A 49 12.85 5.67 4.63
N SER A 50 11.73 4.95 4.82
CA SER A 50 10.38 5.55 4.94
C SER A 50 9.86 5.59 6.37
N GLU A 51 9.21 6.69 6.76
CA GLU A 51 8.45 6.81 8.02
C GLU A 51 7.19 5.91 8.05
N LEU A 52 6.90 5.18 6.96
CA LEU A 52 5.69 4.40 6.76
C LEU A 52 6.07 2.95 6.40
N ILE A 53 5.69 1.97 7.21
CA ILE A 53 6.01 0.56 6.98
C ILE A 53 4.78 -0.33 7.16
N LEU A 54 4.12 -0.61 6.05
CA LEU A 54 3.43 -1.89 5.89
C LEU A 54 4.02 -2.60 4.67
N ARG A 55 5.30 -2.99 4.82
CA ARG A 55 6.19 -3.75 3.90
C ARG A 55 6.73 -2.95 2.72
N LYS A 56 8.06 -3.02 2.55
CA LYS A 56 8.83 -2.68 1.33
C LYS A 56 7.96 -2.71 0.08
N GLU A 57 7.50 -1.53 -0.27
CA GLU A 57 6.65 -1.28 -1.40
C GLU A 57 7.48 -1.57 -2.64
N PRO A 58 6.97 -2.36 -3.61
CA PRO A 58 7.75 -2.72 -4.78
C PRO A 58 8.13 -1.48 -5.61
N PHE A 59 7.34 -0.41 -5.52
CA PHE A 59 7.41 0.78 -6.35
C PHE A 59 7.10 2.05 -5.53
N ILE A 60 7.63 3.20 -5.94
CA ILE A 60 7.29 4.50 -5.30
C ILE A 60 5.80 4.77 -5.47
N GLY A 61 5.16 5.31 -4.42
CA GLY A 61 3.73 5.64 -4.43
C GLY A 61 2.81 4.43 -4.27
N CYS A 62 3.33 3.21 -4.11
CA CYS A 62 2.53 2.10 -3.59
C CYS A 62 2.13 2.41 -2.15
N LEU A 63 0.88 2.09 -1.81
CA LEU A 63 0.30 2.41 -0.53
C LEU A 63 -0.18 1.14 0.14
N SER A 64 -0.18 1.14 1.48
CA SER A 64 -0.92 0.12 2.22
C SER A 64 -2.42 0.24 1.95
N THR A 65 -3.15 -0.86 2.06
CA THR A 65 -4.60 -0.87 1.88
C THR A 65 -5.31 0.15 2.78
N MET A 66 -4.86 0.27 4.04
CA MET A 66 -5.44 1.23 4.98
C MET A 66 -5.13 2.68 4.61
N GLU A 67 -3.92 2.95 4.12
CA GLU A 67 -3.54 4.28 3.66
C GLU A 67 -4.28 4.69 2.37
N ALA A 68 -4.48 3.75 1.45
CA ALA A 68 -5.33 3.98 0.28
C ALA A 68 -6.77 4.31 0.70
N VAL A 69 -7.33 3.59 1.69
CA VAL A 69 -8.64 3.88 2.26
C VAL A 69 -8.68 5.26 2.92
N ALA A 70 -7.66 5.64 3.71
CA ALA A 70 -7.59 6.96 4.34
C ALA A 70 -7.62 8.09 3.30
N ARG A 71 -6.84 7.97 2.23
CA ARG A 71 -6.85 8.95 1.11
C ARG A 71 -8.19 9.00 0.38
N CYS A 72 -8.87 7.86 0.24
CA CYS A 72 -10.21 7.83 -0.35
C CYS A 72 -11.26 8.48 0.58
N LEU A 73 -11.19 8.24 1.90
CA LEU A 73 -12.13 8.82 2.86
C LEU A 73 -12.03 10.34 2.91
N ARG A 74 -10.84 10.91 2.72
CA ARG A 74 -10.67 12.36 2.50
C ARG A 74 -11.57 12.90 1.39
N VAL A 75 -11.79 12.15 0.32
CA VAL A 75 -12.61 12.62 -0.81
C VAL A 75 -14.11 12.42 -0.52
N LEU A 76 -14.45 11.42 0.28
CA LEU A 76 -15.82 10.96 0.48
C LEU A 76 -16.51 11.58 1.71
N GLU A 77 -15.75 11.98 2.73
CA GLU A 77 -16.28 12.44 4.01
C GLU A 77 -16.27 13.98 4.13
N PRO A 78 -17.24 14.58 4.84
CA PRO A 78 -17.30 16.04 5.02
C PRO A 78 -16.23 16.61 5.97
N ASN A 79 -15.65 15.79 6.87
CA ASN A 79 -14.53 16.14 7.75
C ASN A 79 -13.23 15.50 7.24
N ASP A 80 -12.94 15.78 5.97
CA ASP A 80 -12.00 15.07 5.11
C ASP A 80 -10.57 14.93 5.68
N ILE A 81 -9.99 16.04 6.12
CA ILE A 81 -8.58 16.12 6.51
C ILE A 81 -8.35 15.47 7.88
N ASP A 82 -9.29 15.60 8.81
CA ASP A 82 -9.14 15.09 10.18
C ASP A 82 -9.22 13.56 10.20
N ILE A 83 -10.12 12.98 9.39
CA ILE A 83 -10.25 11.53 9.25
C ILE A 83 -9.01 10.93 8.59
N GLU A 84 -8.55 11.53 7.48
CA GLU A 84 -7.31 11.11 6.83
C GLU A 84 -6.14 11.17 7.83
N SER A 85 -5.94 12.33 8.45
CA SER A 85 -4.81 12.57 9.36
C SER A 85 -4.84 11.62 10.56
N GLY A 86 -6.00 11.39 11.17
CA GLY A 86 -6.13 10.47 12.31
C GLY A 86 -5.78 9.03 11.95
N ILE A 87 -6.24 8.53 10.79
CA ILE A 87 -5.90 7.17 10.34
C ILE A 87 -4.40 7.08 10.01
N ILE A 88 -3.85 8.07 9.30
CA ILE A 88 -2.43 8.12 8.95
C ILE A 88 -1.56 8.18 10.21
N GLU A 89 -1.96 8.93 11.24
CA GLU A 89 -1.23 9.03 12.50
C GLU A 89 -1.19 7.67 13.24
N VAL A 90 -2.31 6.95 13.31
CA VAL A 90 -2.35 5.60 13.88
C VAL A 90 -1.42 4.65 13.12
N LEU A 91 -1.45 4.70 11.78
CA LEU A 91 -0.55 3.89 10.95
C LEU A 91 0.92 4.23 11.24
N ARG A 92 1.28 5.51 11.35
CA ARG A 92 2.62 5.95 11.75
C ARG A 92 3.02 5.39 13.11
N TYR A 93 2.17 5.47 14.13
CA TYR A 93 2.47 4.90 15.45
C TYR A 93 2.66 3.39 15.41
N MET A 94 1.80 2.67 14.69
CA MET A 94 1.93 1.21 14.52
C MET A 94 3.27 0.84 13.88
N VAL A 95 3.68 1.60 12.86
CA VAL A 95 4.95 1.46 12.16
C VAL A 95 6.13 1.71 13.09
N SER A 96 6.14 2.85 13.79
CA SER A 96 7.19 3.19 14.74
C SER A 96 7.33 2.14 15.82
N PHE A 97 6.22 1.64 16.35
CA PHE A 97 6.21 0.56 17.33
C PHE A 97 6.83 -0.73 16.77
N GLN A 98 6.44 -1.14 15.56
CA GLN A 98 7.02 -2.33 14.91
C GLN A 98 8.53 -2.18 14.66
N ALA A 99 8.97 -0.98 14.26
CA ALA A 99 10.37 -0.69 14.00
C ALA A 99 11.26 -0.90 15.24
N CYS A 100 10.77 -0.59 16.44
CA CYS A 100 11.48 -0.85 17.70
C CYS A 100 11.84 -2.33 17.92
N PHE A 101 11.14 -3.27 17.26
CA PHE A 101 11.39 -4.72 17.37
C PHE A 101 12.11 -5.32 16.16
N LEU A 102 12.45 -4.51 15.16
CA LEU A 102 13.22 -4.97 14.00
C LEU A 102 14.70 -5.09 14.37
N ASN A 103 15.25 -6.30 14.29
CA ASN A 103 16.69 -6.52 14.46
C ASN A 103 17.44 -5.97 13.24
N PRO A 104 18.32 -4.96 13.37
CA PRO A 104 19.09 -4.39 12.25
C PRO A 104 20.05 -5.41 11.61
N SER A 105 20.41 -6.45 12.36
CA SER A 105 21.46 -7.42 12.01
C SER A 105 21.00 -8.64 11.23
N LYS A 106 19.70 -8.79 10.96
CA LYS A 106 19.17 -9.92 10.18
C LYS A 106 18.62 -9.39 8.86
N PRO A 107 19.37 -9.47 7.75
CA PRO A 107 18.80 -9.20 6.44
C PRO A 107 17.59 -10.10 6.25
N SER A 108 16.46 -9.51 5.84
CA SER A 108 15.25 -10.30 5.60
C SER A 108 15.60 -11.41 4.60
N ARG A 109 15.07 -12.62 4.81
CA ARG A 109 15.33 -13.79 3.93
C ARG A 109 15.03 -13.50 2.46
N GLY A 110 14.20 -12.49 2.17
CA GLY A 110 13.93 -11.98 0.82
C GLY A 110 15.05 -11.13 0.24
N LEU A 111 15.67 -10.24 1.02
CA LEU A 111 16.80 -9.41 0.59
C LEU A 111 18.02 -10.28 0.23
N SER A 112 18.30 -11.30 1.04
CA SER A 112 19.39 -12.26 0.77
C SER A 112 19.17 -13.05 -0.53
N LYS A 113 17.92 -13.36 -0.89
CA LYS A 113 17.59 -14.02 -2.15
C LYS A 113 17.72 -13.07 -3.35
N LEU A 114 17.32 -11.80 -3.19
CA LEU A 114 17.42 -10.79 -4.24
C LEU A 114 18.89 -10.42 -4.53
N MET A 115 19.72 -10.30 -3.49
CA MET A 115 21.17 -10.06 -3.64
C MET A 115 21.88 -11.20 -4.36
N LYS A 116 21.56 -12.46 -4.04
CA LYS A 116 22.11 -13.64 -4.75
C LYS A 116 21.68 -13.71 -6.22
N LYS A 117 20.52 -13.15 -6.56
CA LYS A 117 19.99 -13.15 -7.93
C LYS A 117 20.63 -12.05 -8.79
N ASN A 118 20.88 -10.87 -8.20
CA ASN A 118 21.41 -9.70 -8.92
C ASN A 118 22.94 -9.61 -8.88
N TYR A 119 23.59 -10.25 -7.90
CA TYR A 119 25.04 -10.38 -7.79
C TYR A 119 25.37 -11.83 -7.43
N PRO A 120 25.32 -12.77 -8.40
CA PRO A 120 25.92 -14.08 -8.18
C PRO A 120 27.39 -13.87 -7.86
N ALA A 121 27.87 -14.45 -6.76
CA ALA A 121 29.29 -14.43 -6.45
C ALA A 121 30.03 -15.07 -7.63
N ASN A 122 30.87 -14.29 -8.31
CA ASN A 122 31.76 -14.80 -9.36
C ASN A 122 32.51 -16.03 -8.81
N GLN A 123 32.26 -17.18 -9.42
CA GLN A 123 33.15 -18.34 -9.41
C GLN A 123 34.10 -18.23 -10.59
#